data_AF-D7T7Q2-F1
#
_entry.id   AF-D7T7Q2-F1
#
_cell.length_a   1.000
_cell.length_b   1.000
_cell.length_c   1.000
_cell.angle_alpha   90.00
_cell.angle_beta   90.00
_cell.angle_gamma   90.00
#
_symmetry.space_group_name_H-M   'P 1'
#
loop_
_entity.id
_entity.type
_entity.pdbx_description
1 polymer ?
#
loop_
_entity_poly.entity_id
_entity_poly.type
_entity_poly.pdbx_seq_one_letter_code
_entity_poly.pdbx_strand_id
1 'polypeptide(L)'
;MNKGDMETTGEDYSVESTNGKRPFYAFLNVGLVKTSIGNCVFGVLKEALDGSLNIPHNDRRFVGSSKDNKQLDAKVHRKSIYGGYVSAYIETLKTFL
;
A
#
# COMPACT_ATOMS: atom_id res chain seq x y z
N MET A 1 3.08 22.09 -1.06
CA MET A 1 2.66 20.67 -1.13
C MET A 1 2.17 20.26 0.24
N ASN A 2 1.13 19.42 0.30
CA ASN A 2 0.83 18.70 1.55
C ASN A 2 1.98 17.71 1.79
N LYS A 3 2.45 17.59 3.03
CA LYS A 3 3.46 16.58 3.35
C LYS A 3 2.74 15.24 3.46
N GLY A 4 3.28 14.23 2.78
CA GLY A 4 2.81 12.86 2.87
C GLY A 4 3.21 12.18 4.19
N ASP A 5 2.91 10.89 4.31
CA ASP A 5 3.35 10.10 5.45
C ASP A 5 4.89 9.93 5.40
N MET A 6 5.58 10.38 6.45
CA MET A 6 7.05 10.34 6.51
C MET A 6 7.57 8.96 6.94
N GLU A 7 6.73 8.13 7.57
CA GLU A 7 7.08 6.77 7.95
C GLU A 7 6.15 5.77 7.27
N THR A 8 6.71 4.74 6.64
CA THR A 8 5.90 3.68 6.03
C THR A 8 5.33 2.77 7.12
N THR A 9 4.19 3.15 7.69
CA THR A 9 3.45 2.41 8.73
C THR A 9 2.75 1.17 8.18
N GLY A 10 2.34 1.22 6.91
CA GLY A 10 1.54 0.18 6.27
C GLY A 10 0.03 0.28 6.58
N GLU A 11 -0.38 1.34 7.29
CA GLU A 11 -1.79 1.66 7.52
C GLU A 11 -2.41 2.35 6.31
N ASP A 12 -3.73 2.42 6.25
CA ASP A 12 -4.40 3.18 5.21
C ASP A 12 -4.18 4.69 5.40
N TYR A 13 -3.80 5.41 4.34
CA TYR A 13 -3.49 6.85 4.44
C TYR A 13 -4.30 7.64 3.43
N SER A 14 -4.93 8.72 3.91
CA SER A 14 -5.63 9.69 3.08
C SER A 14 -5.16 11.09 3.44
N VAL A 15 -4.75 11.84 2.43
CA VAL A 15 -4.23 13.20 2.61
C VAL A 15 -5.36 14.17 2.91
N GLU A 16 -5.25 14.89 4.02
CA GLU A 16 -6.18 15.95 4.39
C GLU A 16 -5.84 17.29 3.73
N SER A 17 -6.83 18.19 3.63
CA SER A 17 -6.59 19.55 3.14
C SER A 17 -5.84 20.38 4.18
N THR A 18 -4.67 20.92 3.81
CA THR A 18 -3.91 21.85 4.65
C THR A 18 -4.03 23.27 4.09
N ASN A 19 -4.28 24.27 4.96
CA ASN A 19 -4.31 25.69 4.60
C ASN A 19 -5.26 26.04 3.44
N GLY A 20 -6.44 25.40 3.39
CA GLY A 20 -7.46 25.65 2.37
C GLY A 20 -7.11 25.17 0.95
N LYS A 21 -5.93 24.58 0.74
CA LYS A 21 -5.55 23.99 -0.55
C LYS A 21 -6.00 22.53 -0.59
N ARG A 22 -6.75 22.19 -1.64
CA ARG A 22 -7.19 20.81 -1.87
C ARG A 22 -6.00 19.95 -2.27
N PRO A 23 -5.90 18.70 -1.76
CA PRO A 23 -4.90 17.75 -2.23
C PRO A 23 -5.04 17.49 -3.73
N PHE A 24 -3.94 17.08 -4.38
CA PHE A 24 -3.99 16.70 -5.79
C PHE A 24 -4.81 15.42 -5.95
N TYR A 25 -5.86 15.49 -6.75
CA TYR A 25 -6.84 14.41 -6.90
C TYR A 25 -6.59 13.64 -8.20
N ALA A 26 -6.56 12.30 -8.11
CA ALA A 26 -6.35 11.42 -9.25
C ALA A 26 -7.18 10.14 -9.13
N PHE A 27 -7.36 9.44 -10.25
CA PHE A 27 -7.97 8.12 -10.30
C PHE A 27 -6.93 7.07 -10.68
N LEU A 28 -6.98 5.90 -10.04
CA LEU A 28 -6.17 4.76 -10.43
C LEU A 28 -6.74 4.09 -11.67
N ASN A 29 -5.96 4.00 -12.74
CA ASN A 29 -6.27 3.17 -13.90
C ASN A 29 -5.41 1.90 -13.90
N VAL A 30 -6.06 0.74 -13.80
CA VAL A 30 -5.38 -0.58 -13.78
C VAL A 30 -5.25 -1.21 -15.17
N GLY A 31 -5.85 -0.61 -16.20
CA GLY A 31 -5.88 -1.15 -17.56
C GLY A 31 -6.50 -2.55 -17.61
N LEU A 32 -5.80 -3.49 -18.25
CA LEU A 32 -6.23 -4.89 -18.41
C LEU A 32 -5.78 -5.80 -17.24
N VAL A 33 -5.09 -5.25 -16.25
CA VAL A 33 -4.55 -6.03 -15.14
C VAL A 33 -5.68 -6.50 -14.22
N LYS A 34 -5.69 -7.80 -13.91
CA LYS A 34 -6.62 -8.36 -12.93
C LYS A 34 -6.34 -7.80 -11.53
N THR A 35 -7.37 -7.24 -10.91
CA THR A 35 -7.29 -6.69 -9.55
C THR A 35 -7.37 -7.79 -8.49
N SER A 36 -6.24 -8.43 -8.20
CA SER A 36 -6.08 -9.37 -7.08
C SER A 36 -5.52 -8.67 -5.83
N ILE A 37 -5.73 -9.27 -4.67
CA ILE A 37 -5.12 -8.83 -3.41
C ILE A 37 -3.60 -8.94 -3.56
N GLY A 38 -2.87 -7.89 -3.19
CA GLY A 38 -1.41 -7.88 -3.24
C GLY A 38 -0.79 -7.76 -4.63
N ASN A 39 -1.57 -7.36 -5.64
CA ASN A 39 -1.00 -7.01 -6.93
C ASN A 39 -0.10 -5.76 -6.81
N CYS A 40 1.02 -5.73 -7.52
CA CYS A 40 2.01 -4.64 -7.50
C CYS A 40 1.40 -3.27 -7.80
N VAL A 41 0.36 -3.20 -8.64
CA VAL A 41 -0.36 -1.95 -8.94
C VAL A 41 -0.90 -1.28 -7.66
N PHE A 42 -1.34 -2.07 -6.68
CA PHE A 42 -1.80 -1.53 -5.39
C PHE A 42 -0.65 -1.16 -4.45
N GLY A 43 0.55 -1.72 -4.64
CA GLY A 43 1.76 -1.22 -3.96
C GLY A 43 2.11 0.19 -4.42
N VAL A 44 2.09 0.44 -5.74
CA VAL A 44 2.29 1.78 -6.31
C VAL A 44 1.19 2.74 -5.86
N LEU A 45 -0.07 2.29 -5.78
CA LEU A 45 -1.15 3.08 -5.23
C LEU A 45 -0.84 3.53 -3.80
N LYS A 46 -0.37 2.62 -2.94
CA LYS A 46 -0.01 2.94 -1.55
C LYS A 46 1.09 4.00 -1.49
N GLU A 47 2.16 3.85 -2.27
CA GLU A 47 3.23 4.85 -2.33
C GLU A 47 2.75 6.21 -2.83
N ALA A 48 1.82 6.25 -3.79
CA ALA A 48 1.23 7.49 -4.25
C ALA A 48 0.41 8.19 -3.15
N LEU A 49 -0.38 7.43 -2.38
CA LEU A 49 -1.14 7.94 -1.24
C LEU A 49 -0.21 8.49 -0.17
N ASP A 50 0.80 7.72 0.22
CA ASP A 50 1.83 8.13 1.19
C ASP A 50 2.61 9.34 0.69
N GLY A 51 2.75 9.48 -0.63
CA GLY A 51 3.33 10.63 -1.31
C GLY A 51 2.43 11.88 -1.42
N SER A 52 1.30 11.92 -0.70
CA SER A 52 0.30 13.02 -0.67
C SER A 52 -0.66 13.14 -1.87
N LEU A 53 -0.76 12.10 -2.71
CA LEU A 53 -1.80 12.04 -3.75
C LEU A 53 -3.13 11.61 -3.14
N ASN A 54 -4.22 12.29 -3.47
CA ASN A 54 -5.56 11.88 -3.07
C ASN A 54 -6.19 11.05 -4.17
N ILE A 55 -6.20 9.73 -3.97
CA ILE A 55 -6.85 8.78 -4.87
C ILE A 55 -7.96 8.08 -4.08
N PRO A 56 -9.22 8.07 -4.53
CA PRO A 56 -10.26 7.27 -3.90
C PRO A 56 -9.91 5.78 -3.97
N HIS A 57 -9.85 5.11 -2.82
CA HIS A 57 -9.44 3.71 -2.74
C HIS A 57 -10.13 2.98 -1.58
N ASN A 58 -9.82 1.69 -1.47
CA ASN A 58 -10.26 0.81 -0.40
C ASN A 58 -9.11 -0.15 -0.07
N ASP A 59 -8.91 -0.45 1.21
CA ASP A 59 -7.83 -1.28 1.73
C ASP A 59 -7.94 -2.78 1.35
N ARG A 60 -9.10 -3.23 0.85
CA ARG A 60 -9.38 -4.62 0.42
C ARG A 60 -8.44 -5.21 -0.61
N ARG A 61 -7.66 -4.39 -1.32
CA ARG A 61 -6.73 -4.85 -2.36
C ARG A 61 -5.27 -4.84 -1.91
N PHE A 62 -4.99 -4.31 -0.72
CA PHE A 62 -3.66 -4.32 -0.13
C PHE A 62 -3.30 -5.68 0.46
N VAL A 63 -2.00 -5.98 0.49
CA VAL A 63 -1.46 -7.18 1.13
C VAL A 63 -1.79 -7.14 2.63
N GLY A 64 -2.27 -8.25 3.19
CA GLY A 64 -2.70 -8.30 4.60
C GLY A 64 -4.19 -7.98 4.80
N SER A 65 -4.93 -7.67 3.73
CA SER A 65 -6.38 -7.55 3.83
C SER A 65 -7.07 -8.92 3.82
N SER A 66 -7.99 -9.13 4.77
CA SER A 66 -8.86 -10.31 4.84
C SER A 66 -10.18 -10.08 4.11
N LYS A 67 -10.61 -11.06 3.30
CA LYS A 67 -11.93 -11.04 2.65
C LYS A 67 -13.07 -11.11 3.65
N ASP A 68 -12.84 -11.78 4.78
CA ASP A 68 -13.87 -12.10 5.76
C ASP A 68 -14.01 -10.99 6.80
N ASN A 69 -12.87 -10.54 7.35
CA ASN A 69 -12.86 -9.54 8.42
C ASN A 69 -12.79 -8.09 7.92
N LYS A 70 -12.61 -7.86 6.61
CA LYS A 70 -12.53 -6.53 5.98
C LYS A 70 -11.59 -5.57 6.72
N GLN A 71 -10.51 -6.11 7.27
CA GLN A 71 -9.52 -5.36 8.02
C GLN A 71 -8.15 -5.62 7.42
N LEU A 72 -7.37 -4.55 7.26
CA LEU A 72 -5.98 -4.59 6.85
C LEU A 72 -5.08 -4.87 8.06
N ASP A 73 -4.26 -5.91 7.97
CA ASP A 73 -3.13 -6.08 8.87
C ASP A 73 -1.95 -5.22 8.39
N ALA A 74 -1.78 -4.05 9.01
CA ALA A 74 -0.72 -3.10 8.68
C ALA A 74 0.70 -3.68 8.83
N LYS A 75 0.92 -4.62 9.75
CA LYS A 75 2.25 -5.25 9.94
C LYS A 75 2.60 -6.13 8.75
N VAL A 76 1.64 -6.91 8.28
CA VAL A 76 1.75 -7.77 7.11
C VAL A 76 1.94 -6.91 5.85
N HIS A 77 1.17 -5.82 5.73
CA HIS A 77 1.31 -4.88 4.62
C HIS A 77 2.70 -4.22 4.58
N ARG A 78 3.15 -3.68 5.71
CA ARG A 78 4.48 -3.07 5.87
C ARG A 78 5.60 -4.05 5.56
N LYS A 79 5.50 -5.29 6.05
CA LYS A 79 6.47 -6.35 5.72
C LYS A 79 6.54 -6.59 4.21
N SER A 80 5.42 -6.53 3.51
CA SER A 80 5.39 -6.65 2.04
C SER A 80 6.10 -5.50 1.35
N ILE A 81 5.89 -4.25 1.81
CA ILE A 81 6.50 -3.05 1.20
C ILE A 81 8.02 -3.12 1.28
N TYR A 82 8.57 -3.52 2.43
CA TYR A 82 10.01 -3.67 2.61
C TYR A 82 10.59 -4.99 2.04
N GLY A 83 9.82 -5.78 1.29
CA GLY A 83 10.31 -7.02 0.69
C GLY A 83 10.59 -8.15 1.69
N GLY A 84 10.02 -8.10 2.89
CA GLY A 84 10.30 -9.05 3.96
C GLY A 84 9.93 -10.51 3.64
N TYR A 85 9.01 -10.76 2.70
CA TYR A 85 8.74 -12.13 2.21
C TYR A 85 9.87 -12.69 1.37
N VAL A 86 10.48 -11.84 0.53
CA VAL A 86 11.62 -12.21 -0.30
C VAL A 86 12.84 -12.49 0.58
N SER A 87 13.10 -11.63 1.58
CA SER A 87 14.17 -11.87 2.56
C SER A 87 14.00 -13.19 3.29
N ALA A 88 12.81 -13.44 3.85
CA ALA A 88 12.51 -14.69 4.55
C ALA A 88 12.69 -15.92 3.65
N TYR A 89 12.24 -15.86 2.40
CA TYR A 89 12.43 -16.96 1.46
C TYR A 89 13.90 -17.22 1.14
N ILE A 90 14.69 -16.17 0.89
CA ILE A 90 16.14 -16.29 0.67
C ILE A 90 16.86 -16.90 1.88
N GLU A 91 16.49 -16.50 3.10
CA GLU A 91 17.05 -17.07 4.34
C GLU A 91 16.72 -18.56 4.49
N THR A 92 15.49 -18.98 4.17
CA THR A 92 15.13 -20.40 4.18
C THR A 92 15.98 -21.19 3.19
N LEU A 93 16.15 -20.70 1.96
CA LEU A 93 16.96 -21.38 0.94
C LEU A 93 18.43 -21.50 1.35
N LYS A 94 19.00 -20.47 1.98
CA LYS A 94 20.37 -20.51 2.52
C LYS A 94 20.57 -21.52 3.64
N THR A 95 19.51 -21.85 4.38
CA THR A 95 19.58 -22.83 5.48
C THR A 95 19.60 -24.27 4.95
N PHE A 96 19.08 -24.50 3.74
CA PHE A 96 19.02 -25.82 3.09
C PHE A 96 20.18 -26.08 2.11
N LEU A 97 21.10 -25.13 1.93
CA LEU A 97 22.32 -25.23 1.11
C LEU A 97 23.56 -25.20 2.00
#